data_AF-A0A1F4T8H0-F1
#
_entry.id   AF-A0A1F4T8H0-F1
#
_cell.length_a   1.000
_cell.length_b   1.000
_cell.length_c   1.000
_cell.angle_alpha   90.00
_cell.angle_beta   90.00
_cell.angle_gamma   90.00
#
_symmetry.space_group_name_H-M   'P 1'
#
loop_
_entity.id
_entity.type
_entity.pdbx_description
1 polymer ?
#
loop_
_entity_poly.entity_id
_entity_poly.type
_entity_poly.pdbx_seq_one_letter_code
_entity_poly.pdbx_strand_id
1 'polypeptide(L)' 'MRRLFFLSIAIALLATFFASTKPDGLDFVAEKLGFAGRGIERAAPLDYSTAGIAGVMIMLAVFWGSAHVLKKSKGGVR' A
#
# COMPACT_ATOMS: atom_id res chain seq x y z
N MET A 1 6.62 -7.41 26.30
CA MET A 1 6.22 -6.39 25.31
C MET A 1 7.31 -6.10 24.27
N ARG A 2 8.41 -5.40 24.62
CA ARG A 2 9.44 -4.98 23.64
C ARG A 2 10.07 -6.12 22.82
N ARG A 3 10.36 -7.28 23.44
CA ARG A 3 10.94 -8.44 22.74
C ARG A 3 10.00 -9.05 21.69
N LEU A 4 8.69 -9.11 21.98
CA LEU A 4 7.69 -9.61 21.04
C LEU A 4 7.52 -8.67 19.84
N PHE A 5 7.59 -7.36 20.07
CA PHE A 5 7.53 -6.36 19.03
C PHE A 5 8.71 -6.45 18.04
N PHE A 6 9.94 -6.59 18.55
CA PHE A 6 11.11 -6.78 17.67
C PHE A 6 11.10 -8.14 16.96
N LEU A 7 10.60 -9.19 17.63
CA LEU A 7 10.42 -10.50 17.02
C LEU A 7 9.42 -10.45 15.86
N SER A 8 8.28 -9.76 16.01
CA SER A 8 7.29 -9.64 14.94
C SER A 8 7.82 -8.84 13.75
N ILE A 9 8.61 -7.79 13.99
CA ILE A 9 9.28 -7.04 12.92
C ILE A 9 10.28 -7.95 12.17
N ALA A 10 11.10 -8.70 12.90
CA ALA A 10 12.06 -9.62 12.29
C ALA A 10 11.37 -10.70 11.44
N ILE A 11 10.26 -11.27 11.94
CA ILE A 11 9.46 -12.25 11.20
C ILE A 11 8.86 -11.62 9.94
N ALA A 12 8.30 -10.42 10.03
CA ALA A 12 7.73 -9.71 8.88
C ALA A 12 8.79 -9.42 7.81
N LEU A 13 10.00 -9.01 8.22
CA LEU A 13 11.12 -8.78 7.31
C LEU A 13 11.66 -10.06 6.67
N LEU A 14 11.59 -11.20 7.35
CA LEU A 14 11.97 -12.49 6.76
C LEU A 14 10.88 -13.01 5.81
N ALA A 15 9.61 -12.75 6.12
CA ALA A 15 8.48 -13.15 5.28
C ALA A 15 8.45 -12.45 3.92
N THR A 16 9.02 -11.25 3.80
CA THR A 16 9.07 -10.54 2.50
C THR A 16 9.91 -11.28 1.46
N PHE A 17 10.97 -11.98 1.86
CA PHE A 17 11.79 -12.79 0.95
C PHE A 17 11.07 -14.05 0.47
N PHE A 18 10.09 -14.54 1.24
CA PHE A 18 9.28 -15.71 0.91
C PHE A 18 7.95 -15.36 0.22
N ALA A 19 7.59 -14.08 0.15
CA ALA A 19 6.46 -13.62 -0.64
C ALA A 19 6.80 -13.77 -2.14
N SER A 20 6.46 -14.91 -2.73
CA SER A 20 6.62 -15.13 -4.17
C SER A 20 5.69 -14.21 -4.96
N THR A 21 6.25 -13.43 -5.86
CA THR A 21 5.50 -12.56 -6.78
C THR A 21 5.09 -13.28 -8.07
N LYS A 22 5.34 -14.60 -8.21
CA LYS A 22 5.00 -15.36 -9.42
C LYS A 22 4.55 -16.81 -9.14
N PRO A 23 3.42 -17.25 -9.72
CA PRO A 23 2.32 -16.40 -10.17
C PRO A 23 1.75 -15.65 -8.97
N ASP A 24 1.43 -14.37 -9.12
CA ASP A 24 0.65 -13.72 -8.08
C ASP A 24 -0.76 -14.38 -8.02
N GLY A 25 -1.50 -14.13 -6.95
CA GLY A 25 -2.83 -14.73 -6.79
C GLY A 25 -3.81 -14.34 -7.91
N LEU A 26 -3.60 -13.20 -8.56
CA LEU A 26 -4.44 -12.70 -9.65
C LEU A 26 -4.09 -13.37 -10.98
N ASP A 27 -2.80 -13.56 -11.27
CA ASP A 27 -2.28 -14.27 -12.44
C ASP A 27 -2.76 -15.71 -12.45
N PHE A 28 -2.70 -16.40 -11.30
CA PHE A 28 -3.20 -17.77 -11.17
C PHE A 28 -4.69 -17.87 -11.50
N VAL A 29 -5.50 -16.92 -10.99
CA VAL A 29 -6.94 -16.86 -11.26
C VAL A 29 -7.20 -16.50 -12.72
N ALA A 30 -6.45 -15.56 -13.27
CA ALA A 30 -6.57 -15.13 -14.67
C ALA A 30 -6.25 -16.28 -15.64
N GLU A 31 -5.25 -17.10 -15.32
CA GLU A 31 -4.91 -18.31 -16.09
C GLU A 31 -6.00 -19.38 -15.95
N LYS A 32 -6.44 -19.66 -14.71
CA LYS A 32 -7.50 -20.66 -14.46
C LYS A 32 -8.84 -20.33 -15.12
N LEU A 33 -9.19 -19.05 -15.18
CA LEU A 33 -10.44 -18.59 -15.77
C LEU A 33 -10.31 -18.26 -17.28
N GLY A 34 -9.12 -18.40 -17.86
CA GLY A 34 -8.89 -18.19 -19.30
C GLY A 34 -9.00 -16.73 -19.75
N PHE A 35 -8.77 -15.78 -18.83
CA PHE A 35 -8.80 -14.34 -19.11
C PHE A 35 -7.41 -13.70 -19.14
N ALA A 36 -6.34 -14.45 -18.84
CA ALA A 36 -4.96 -13.94 -18.84
C ALA A 36 -4.58 -13.21 -20.15
N GLY A 37 -5.04 -13.68 -21.31
CA GLY A 37 -4.80 -13.04 -22.61
C GLY A 37 -5.89 -12.07 -23.09
N ARG A 38 -6.92 -11.79 -22.27
CA ARG A 38 -8.04 -10.91 -22.64
C ARG A 38 -7.91 -9.50 -22.08
N GLY A 39 -6.92 -9.26 -21.21
CA GLY A 39 -6.62 -7.94 -20.69
C GLY A 39 -6.08 -7.03 -21.80
N ILE A 40 -6.65 -5.83 -21.93
CA ILE A 40 -6.05 -4.77 -22.75
C ILE A 40 -5.08 -4.02 -21.85
N GLU A 41 -3.79 -4.11 -22.13
CA GLU A 41 -2.80 -3.29 -21.43
C GLU A 41 -3.04 -1.82 -21.75
N ARG A 42 -3.27 -1.03 -20.71
CA ARG A 42 -3.40 0.43 -20.79
C ARG A 42 -2.15 1.01 -20.18
N ALA A 43 -1.42 1.82 -20.95
CA ALA A 43 -0.33 2.61 -20.41
C ALA A 43 -0.89 3.55 -19.34
N ALA A 44 -0.50 3.34 -18.09
CA ALA A 44 -0.82 4.26 -17.01
C ALA A 44 0.09 5.50 -17.09
N PRO A 45 -0.37 6.68 -16.64
CA PRO A 45 0.46 7.89 -16.61
C PRO A 45 1.66 7.79 -15.66
N LEU A 46 1.60 6.89 -14.69
CA LEU A 46 2.64 6.64 -13.70
C LEU A 46 3.00 5.16 -13.72
N ASP A 47 4.27 4.86 -13.49
CA ASP A 47 4.69 3.48 -13.27
C ASP A 47 4.09 2.97 -11.95
N TYR A 48 3.99 1.64 -11.81
CA TYR A 48 3.37 1.01 -10.64
C TYR A 48 4.04 1.40 -9.30
N SER A 49 5.37 1.54 -9.30
CA SER A 49 6.16 1.95 -8.14
C SER A 49 5.94 3.43 -7.80
N THR A 50 5.99 4.33 -8.78
CA THR A 50 5.71 5.77 -8.56
C THR A 50 4.27 6.01 -8.16
N ALA A 51 3.31 5.28 -8.71
CA ALA A 51 1.90 5.35 -8.31
C ALA A 51 1.71 4.93 -6.84
N GLY A 52 2.39 3.86 -6.41
CA GLY A 52 2.38 3.42 -5.01
C GLY A 52 2.92 4.49 -4.06
N ILE A 53 4.08 5.07 -4.38
CA ILE A 53 4.70 6.13 -3.56
C ILE A 53 3.80 7.37 -3.52
N ALA A 54 3.26 7.80 -4.66
CA ALA A 54 2.36 8.94 -4.75
C ALA A 54 1.11 8.73 -3.89
N GLY A 55 0.51 7.54 -3.92
CA GLY A 55 -0.64 7.18 -3.10
C GLY A 55 -0.36 7.32 -1.59
N VAL A 56 0.80 6.82 -1.13
CA VAL A 56 1.21 6.97 0.28
C VAL A 56 1.38 8.44 0.66
N MET A 57 2.04 9.23 -0.18
CA MET A 57 2.26 10.67 0.08
C MET A 57 0.95 11.45 0.14
N ILE A 58 0.00 11.17 -0.76
CA ILE A 58 -1.34 11.78 -0.74
C ILE A 58 -2.04 11.43 0.57
N MET A 59 -2.01 10.16 0.99
CA MET A 59 -2.70 9.72 2.19
C MET A 59 -2.14 10.38 3.45
N LEU A 60 -0.81 10.51 3.55
CA LEU A 60 -0.14 11.24 4.63
C LEU A 60 -0.52 12.72 4.63
N ALA A 61 -0.56 13.36 3.46
CA ALA A 61 -0.94 14.77 3.33
C ALA A 61 -2.38 15.02 3.79
N VAL A 62 -3.33 14.15 3.42
CA VAL A 62 -4.73 14.23 3.86
C VAL A 62 -4.84 14.03 5.37
N PHE A 63 -4.14 13.04 5.92
CA PHE A 63 -4.14 12.77 7.35
C PHE A 63 -3.58 13.97 8.15
N TRP A 64 -2.42 14.50 7.76
CA TRP A 64 -1.84 15.68 8.42
C TRP A 64 -2.68 16.94 8.22
N GLY A 65 -3.22 17.15 7.01
CA GLY A 65 -4.08 18.28 6.70
C GLY A 65 -5.33 18.29 7.58
N SER A 66 -6.03 17.15 7.67
CA SER A 66 -7.20 17.00 8.55
C SER A 66 -6.86 17.23 10.03
N ALA A 67 -5.74 16.67 10.51
CA ALA A 67 -5.27 16.90 11.87
C ALA A 67 -4.97 18.39 12.15
N HIS A 68 -4.39 19.11 11.18
CA HIS A 68 -4.08 20.53 11.32
C HIS A 68 -5.33 21.41 11.37
N VAL A 69 -6.32 21.12 10.51
CA VAL A 69 -7.63 21.81 10.52
C VAL A 69 -8.36 21.57 11.84
N LEU A 70 -8.39 20.34 12.33
CA LEU A 70 -9.02 20.01 13.62
C LEU A 70 -8.29 20.65 14.81
N LYS A 71 -6.95 20.73 14.77
CA LYS A 71 -6.16 21.45 15.79
C LYS A 71 -6.48 22.94 15.80
N LYS A 72 -6.68 23.55 14.63
CA LYS A 72 -7.05 24.98 14.52
C LYS A 72 -8.45 25.25 15.08
N SER A 73 -9.39 24.33 14.89
CA SER A 73 -10.76 24.43 15.43
C SER A 73 -10.81 24.41 16.97
N LYS A 74 -9.96 23.59 17.62
CA LYS A 74 -9.89 23.54 19.09
C LYS A 74 -9.15 24.72 19.76
N GLY A 75 -8.46 25.55 18.98
CA GLY A 75 -7.77 26.75 19.49
C GLY A 75 -8.63 28.01 19.58
N GLY A 76 -9.91 27.95 19.16
CA GLY A 76 -10.84 29.08 19.08
C GLY A 76 -11.93 29.13 20.16
N VAL A 77 -11.90 28.25 21.15
CA VAL A 77 -12.78 28.34 22.33
C VAL A 77 -11.95 28.95 23.47
N ARG A 78 -11.90 30.28 23.49
CA ARG A 78 -11.64 31.05 24.71
C ARG A 78 -12.98 31.56 25.23
#